data_AF-A0A3Q3QZL4-F1
#
_entry.id   AF-A0A3Q3QZL4-F1
#
_cell.length_a   1.000
_cell.length_b   1.000
_cell.length_c   1.000
_cell.angle_alpha   90.00
_cell.angle_beta   90.00
_cell.angle_gamma   90.00
#
_symmetry.space_group_name_H-M   'P 1'
#
loop_
_entity.id
_entity.type
_entity.pdbx_description
1 polymer ?
#
loop_
_entity_poly.entity_id
_entity_poly.type
_entity_poly.pdbx_seq_one_letter_code
_entity_poly.pdbx_strand_id
1 'polypeptide(L)'
;MPVQEMAVSPVKSLYWEQFPPMSQRRVYCTPVYHEGLLYVLGGCSETGMPLDSVEVLDVESQTWSQLPPLPTARAGASAVALGGQVMVLGGMNQQQTPLASVEMYHPDEGKWETKASLGQPSMGVTTVEKDGKVYAFGGMGADTTPQALVRVYEAEKDQWQSMTSMPTPRYGATPFMRGNKLYLMAGRQGKMPVTALEAFDLEMKSWTRYPCIPSRRAFSCCAMNDRSLFSLGGLQQPGPHNFYSRPHFVSTMEEYDLDQGNLDLVKAGRWWMVQNWVTLVPRLQRATGLETALTLLPLLLVRWLSGMPCYAKFITLDFFAEQVTLPPKGLCKSRKGFALCTWV
;
A
#
# COMPACT_ATOMS: atom_id res chain seq x y z
N MET A 1 -23.03 11.56 50.77
CA MET A 1 -21.81 11.18 50.01
C MET A 1 -22.15 11.26 48.54
N PRO A 2 -21.45 12.05 47.71
CA PRO A 2 -21.76 12.12 46.29
C PRO A 2 -21.32 10.81 45.63
N VAL A 3 -22.21 10.23 44.83
CA VAL A 3 -21.92 9.09 43.97
C VAL A 3 -20.92 9.56 42.92
N GLN A 4 -19.76 8.95 42.92
CA GLN A 4 -18.70 9.23 41.97
C GLN A 4 -19.18 8.77 40.59
N GLU A 5 -19.48 9.70 39.69
CA GLU A 5 -19.69 9.41 38.27
C GLU A 5 -18.43 8.70 37.77
N MET A 6 -18.56 7.40 37.49
CA MET A 6 -17.56 6.67 36.72
C MET A 6 -17.54 7.27 35.33
N ALA A 7 -16.51 8.08 35.07
CA ALA A 7 -16.17 8.50 33.73
C ALA A 7 -16.01 7.24 32.86
N VAL A 8 -16.98 7.00 31.99
CA VAL A 8 -16.88 6.00 30.94
C VAL A 8 -15.76 6.46 30.02
N SER A 9 -14.58 5.87 30.18
CA SER A 9 -13.48 6.01 29.21
C SER A 9 -14.04 5.66 27.82
N PRO A 10 -14.01 6.55 26.82
CA PRO A 10 -14.45 6.20 25.48
C PRO A 10 -13.38 5.28 24.90
N VAL A 11 -13.57 3.97 25.06
CA VAL A 11 -12.81 3.01 24.26
C VAL A 11 -13.21 3.28 22.82
N LYS A 12 -12.36 3.99 22.09
CA LYS A 12 -12.52 4.20 20.65
C LYS A 12 -12.45 2.83 19.97
N SER A 13 -13.60 2.27 19.62
CA SER A 13 -13.68 0.99 18.94
C SER A 13 -13.40 1.18 17.45
N LEU A 14 -12.44 0.44 16.91
CA LEU A 14 -12.26 0.29 15.47
C LEU A 14 -13.35 -0.64 14.92
N TYR A 15 -14.01 -0.23 13.85
CA TYR A 15 -14.99 -1.04 13.14
C TYR A 15 -14.74 -0.95 11.63
N TRP A 16 -15.25 -1.94 10.91
CA TRP A 16 -15.19 -2.00 9.45
C TRP A 16 -16.49 -1.43 8.87
N GLU A 17 -16.37 -0.56 7.89
CA GLU A 17 -17.49 0.00 7.13
C GLU A 17 -17.35 -0.37 5.65
N GLN A 18 -18.46 -0.78 5.04
CA GLN A 18 -18.50 -1.13 3.63
C GLN A 18 -18.95 0.07 2.81
N PHE A 19 -18.12 0.47 1.85
CA PHE A 19 -18.48 1.45 0.83
C PHE A 19 -18.99 0.74 -0.42
N PRO A 20 -19.71 1.44 -1.32
CA PRO A 20 -20.11 0.86 -2.60
C PRO A 20 -18.90 0.33 -3.37
N PRO A 21 -19.05 -0.81 -4.08
CA PRO A 21 -17.94 -1.39 -4.82
C PRO A 21 -17.56 -0.52 -6.02
N MET A 22 -16.28 -0.53 -6.40
CA MET A 22 -15.85 -0.02 -7.70
C MET A 22 -16.61 -0.74 -8.83
N SER A 23 -16.78 -0.04 -9.95
CA SER A 23 -17.38 -0.61 -11.16
C SER A 23 -16.47 -1.63 -11.83
N GLN A 24 -15.14 -1.48 -11.68
CA GLN A 24 -14.16 -2.42 -12.23
C GLN A 24 -13.29 -3.04 -11.13
N ARG A 25 -13.20 -4.38 -11.15
CA ARG A 25 -12.31 -5.15 -10.27
C ARG A 25 -10.86 -4.93 -10.68
N ARG A 26 -10.00 -4.70 -9.68
CA ARG A 26 -8.58 -4.38 -9.88
C ARG A 26 -7.73 -4.73 -8.65
N VAL A 27 -6.45 -5.02 -8.89
CA VAL A 27 -5.39 -5.14 -7.86
C VAL A 27 -4.21 -4.23 -8.23
N TYR A 28 -3.28 -3.96 -7.32
CA TYR A 28 -2.15 -3.03 -7.58
C TYR A 28 -2.57 -1.64 -8.10
N CYS A 29 -3.81 -1.25 -7.84
CA CYS A 29 -4.31 0.08 -8.14
C CYS A 29 -3.72 1.09 -7.17
N THR A 30 -3.83 2.36 -7.55
CA THR A 30 -3.16 3.45 -6.86
C THR A 30 -4.21 4.36 -6.24
N PRO A 31 -4.53 4.23 -4.95
CA PRO A 31 -5.45 5.14 -4.28
C PRO A 31 -4.78 6.46 -3.92
N VAL A 32 -5.50 7.56 -4.06
CA VAL A 32 -5.16 8.85 -3.44
C VAL A 32 -6.42 9.50 -2.91
N TYR A 33 -6.34 10.00 -1.68
CA TYR A 33 -7.42 10.74 -1.05
C TYR A 33 -7.12 12.24 -1.10
N HIS A 34 -8.08 13.03 -1.54
CA HIS A 34 -7.99 14.48 -1.56
C HIS A 34 -9.38 15.11 -1.42
N GLU A 35 -9.54 16.05 -0.48
CA GLU A 35 -10.75 16.89 -0.33
C GLU A 35 -12.11 16.18 -0.38
N GLY A 36 -12.22 15.00 0.25
CA GLY A 36 -13.47 14.25 0.31
C GLY A 36 -13.62 13.21 -0.80
N LEU A 37 -12.72 13.23 -1.76
CA LEU A 37 -12.69 12.33 -2.90
C LEU A 37 -11.59 11.27 -2.73
N LEU A 38 -11.94 10.02 -3.02
CA LEU A 38 -10.99 8.93 -3.19
C LEU A 38 -10.84 8.67 -4.69
N TYR A 39 -9.67 8.93 -5.24
CA TYR A 39 -9.31 8.56 -6.60
C TYR A 39 -8.64 7.20 -6.58
N VAL A 40 -9.08 6.30 -7.46
CA VAL A 40 -8.46 4.99 -7.67
C VAL A 40 -7.98 4.92 -9.12
N LEU A 41 -6.67 4.91 -9.29
CA LEU A 41 -6.03 5.00 -10.61
C LEU A 41 -5.41 3.68 -11.03
N GLY A 42 -5.74 3.22 -12.24
CA GLY A 42 -5.11 2.08 -12.89
C GLY A 42 -5.17 0.80 -12.05
N GLY A 43 -4.07 0.05 -12.02
CA GLY A 43 -4.01 -1.30 -11.43
C GLY A 43 -4.05 -2.38 -12.50
N CYS A 44 -4.17 -3.63 -12.09
CA CYS A 44 -4.29 -4.80 -12.95
C CYS A 44 -5.72 -5.32 -12.94
N SER A 45 -6.24 -5.64 -14.12
CA SER A 45 -7.47 -6.41 -14.29
C SER A 45 -7.32 -7.84 -13.77
N GLU A 46 -8.43 -8.59 -13.77
CA GLU A 46 -8.44 -10.03 -13.49
C GLU A 46 -7.54 -10.84 -14.44
N THR A 47 -7.33 -10.37 -15.67
CA THR A 47 -6.43 -11.01 -16.65
C THR A 47 -4.96 -10.62 -16.45
N GLY A 48 -4.65 -9.85 -15.40
CA GLY A 48 -3.29 -9.35 -15.12
C GLY A 48 -2.87 -8.15 -15.96
N MET A 49 -3.79 -7.58 -16.76
CA MET A 49 -3.46 -6.47 -17.67
C MET A 49 -3.55 -5.12 -16.93
N PRO A 50 -2.52 -4.26 -17.04
CA PRO A 50 -2.59 -2.89 -16.56
C PRO A 50 -3.75 -2.09 -17.17
N LEU A 51 -4.44 -1.35 -16.31
CA LEU A 51 -5.62 -0.54 -16.58
C LEU A 51 -5.25 0.94 -16.69
N ASP A 52 -5.98 1.66 -17.53
CA ASP A 52 -5.99 3.12 -17.62
C ASP A 52 -7.20 3.76 -16.93
N SER A 53 -8.18 2.96 -16.51
CA SER A 53 -9.40 3.47 -15.90
C SER A 53 -9.13 4.18 -14.56
N VAL A 54 -9.87 5.27 -14.35
CA VAL A 54 -9.79 6.12 -13.16
C VAL A 54 -11.19 6.28 -12.60
N GLU A 55 -11.38 5.80 -11.39
CA GLU A 55 -12.64 5.91 -10.66
C GLU A 55 -12.45 6.85 -9.48
N VAL A 56 -13.43 7.72 -9.23
CA VAL A 56 -13.44 8.58 -8.04
C VAL A 56 -14.69 8.32 -7.23
N LEU A 57 -14.50 8.08 -5.93
CA LEU A 57 -15.56 7.95 -4.95
C LEU A 57 -15.68 9.27 -4.18
N ASP A 58 -16.86 9.86 -4.25
CA ASP A 58 -17.27 10.87 -3.28
C ASP A 58 -17.61 10.17 -1.96
N VAL A 59 -16.85 10.47 -0.91
CA VAL A 59 -16.98 9.81 0.40
C VAL A 59 -18.24 10.25 1.15
N GLU A 60 -18.77 11.44 0.84
CA GLU A 60 -19.98 11.96 1.49
C GLU A 60 -21.24 11.37 0.86
N SER A 61 -21.35 11.42 -0.47
CA SER A 61 -22.50 10.86 -1.20
C SER A 61 -22.41 9.36 -1.40
N GLN A 62 -21.23 8.76 -1.18
CA GLN A 62 -20.91 7.35 -1.47
C GLN A 62 -21.13 6.97 -2.94
N THR A 63 -20.96 7.90 -3.87
CA THR A 63 -21.13 7.63 -5.30
C THR A 63 -19.80 7.54 -6.03
N TRP A 64 -19.65 6.49 -6.83
CA TRP A 64 -18.55 6.38 -7.78
C TRP A 64 -18.87 7.14 -9.08
N SER A 65 -17.86 7.78 -9.64
CA SER A 65 -17.88 8.34 -10.99
C SER A 65 -16.60 8.00 -11.73
N GLN A 66 -16.69 7.95 -13.06
CA GLN A 66 -15.55 7.72 -13.94
C GLN A 66 -14.91 9.06 -14.30
N LEU A 67 -13.59 9.10 -14.28
CA LEU A 67 -12.80 10.24 -14.74
C LEU A 67 -12.14 9.92 -16.09
N PRO A 68 -11.61 10.94 -16.79
CA PRO A 68 -10.79 10.71 -17.98
C PRO A 68 -9.69 9.68 -17.72
N PRO A 69 -9.50 8.70 -18.62
CA PRO A 69 -8.54 7.63 -18.42
C PRO A 69 -7.11 8.16 -18.37
N LEU A 70 -6.23 7.43 -17.70
CA LEU A 70 -4.79 7.68 -17.69
C LEU A 70 -4.25 7.68 -19.12
N PRO A 71 -3.39 8.64 -19.50
CA PRO A 71 -2.69 8.60 -20.79
C PRO A 71 -1.86 7.32 -20.96
N THR A 72 -1.31 6.79 -19.87
CA THR A 72 -0.61 5.50 -19.84
C THR A 72 -1.26 4.55 -18.84
N ALA A 73 -1.83 3.45 -19.34
CA ALA A 73 -2.28 2.32 -18.52
C ALA A 73 -1.14 1.79 -17.64
N ARG A 74 -1.36 1.67 -16.32
CA ARG A 74 -0.31 1.33 -15.36
C ARG A 74 -0.81 0.56 -14.15
N ALA A 75 0.02 -0.36 -13.66
CA ALA A 75 -0.18 -1.05 -12.38
C ALA A 75 1.02 -0.83 -11.44
N GLY A 76 0.78 -0.86 -10.12
CA GLY A 76 1.84 -0.68 -9.12
C GLY A 76 2.53 0.68 -9.22
N ALA A 77 1.79 1.71 -9.61
CA ALA A 77 2.25 3.10 -9.64
C ALA A 77 2.20 3.71 -8.24
N SER A 78 2.66 4.96 -8.12
CA SER A 78 2.40 5.83 -6.97
C SER A 78 1.55 7.01 -7.39
N ALA A 79 0.69 7.49 -6.49
CA ALA A 79 -0.07 8.70 -6.69
C ALA A 79 -0.04 9.58 -5.45
N VAL A 80 -0.14 10.88 -5.66
CA VAL A 80 -0.13 11.88 -4.60
C VAL A 80 -0.94 13.09 -5.02
N ALA A 81 -1.62 13.71 -4.06
CA ALA A 81 -2.29 14.98 -4.28
C ALA A 81 -1.27 16.12 -4.10
N LEU A 82 -1.23 17.06 -5.04
CA LEU A 82 -0.31 18.19 -5.03
C LEU A 82 -1.06 19.42 -5.55
N GLY A 83 -1.25 20.42 -4.69
CA GLY A 83 -1.88 21.69 -5.10
C GLY A 83 -3.27 21.55 -5.75
N GLY A 84 -4.12 20.65 -5.24
CA GLY A 84 -5.45 20.40 -5.83
C GLY A 84 -5.46 19.37 -6.96
N GLN A 85 -4.28 18.99 -7.47
CA GLN A 85 -4.14 18.07 -8.60
C GLN A 85 -3.74 16.67 -8.12
N VAL A 86 -3.95 15.67 -8.98
CA VAL A 86 -3.54 14.29 -8.72
C VAL A 86 -2.38 13.92 -9.63
N MET A 87 -1.20 13.73 -9.04
CA MET A 87 0.01 13.31 -9.74
C MET A 87 0.17 11.80 -9.62
N VAL A 88 0.39 11.11 -10.74
CA VAL A 88 0.67 9.68 -10.81
C VAL A 88 2.00 9.43 -11.51
N LEU A 89 2.80 8.51 -10.99
CA LEU A 89 4.15 8.27 -11.48
C LEU A 89 4.57 6.81 -11.41
N GLY A 90 5.40 6.44 -12.37
CA GLY A 90 5.95 5.09 -12.48
C GLY A 90 4.87 4.03 -12.65
N GLY A 91 5.17 2.84 -12.13
CA GLY A 91 4.35 1.65 -12.32
C GLY A 91 4.82 0.83 -13.52
N MET A 92 3.98 -0.10 -13.96
CA MET A 92 4.25 -1.01 -15.07
C MET A 92 3.16 -0.91 -16.12
N ASN A 93 3.53 -0.74 -17.39
CA ASN A 93 2.58 -0.63 -18.50
C ASN A 93 2.10 -1.98 -19.04
N GLN A 94 1.22 -1.95 -20.04
CA GLN A 94 0.66 -3.13 -20.67
C GLN A 94 1.71 -4.06 -21.31
N GLN A 95 2.86 -3.52 -21.73
CA GLN A 95 4.00 -4.29 -22.23
C GLN A 95 4.85 -4.92 -21.10
N GLN A 96 4.38 -4.83 -19.85
CA GLN A 96 5.07 -5.31 -18.65
C GLN A 96 6.44 -4.65 -18.43
N THR A 97 6.56 -3.39 -18.84
CA THR A 97 7.78 -2.59 -18.66
C THR A 97 7.57 -1.52 -17.60
N PRO A 98 8.53 -1.32 -16.67
CA PRO A 98 8.48 -0.21 -15.73
C PRO A 98 8.44 1.14 -16.45
N LEU A 99 7.74 2.10 -15.86
CA LEU A 99 7.53 3.44 -16.41
C LEU A 99 8.38 4.47 -15.68
N ALA A 100 8.89 5.46 -16.43
CA ALA A 100 9.44 6.69 -15.87
C ALA A 100 8.45 7.87 -15.99
N SER A 101 7.32 7.65 -16.68
CA SER A 101 6.34 8.68 -16.96
C SER A 101 5.64 9.17 -15.69
N VAL A 102 5.42 10.47 -15.68
CA VAL A 102 4.72 11.21 -14.64
C VAL A 102 3.58 11.96 -15.31
N GLU A 103 2.37 11.75 -14.84
CA GLU A 103 1.14 12.32 -15.41
C GLU A 103 0.39 13.02 -14.28
N MET A 104 -0.19 14.18 -14.55
CA MET A 104 -0.90 15.00 -13.57
C MET A 104 -2.31 15.27 -14.07
N TYR A 105 -3.29 14.93 -13.25
CA TYR A 105 -4.69 15.21 -13.51
C TYR A 105 -5.07 16.55 -12.90
N HIS A 106 -5.69 17.40 -13.72
CA HIS A 106 -6.25 18.69 -13.36
C HIS A 106 -7.77 18.52 -13.22
N PRO A 107 -8.31 18.41 -11.99
CA PRO A 107 -9.75 18.17 -11.79
C PRO A 107 -10.63 19.28 -12.38
N ASP A 108 -10.18 20.53 -12.31
CA ASP A 108 -10.91 21.70 -12.82
C ASP A 108 -11.06 21.69 -14.34
N GLU A 109 -10.09 21.09 -15.05
CA GLU A 109 -10.10 21.00 -16.52
C GLU A 109 -10.59 19.65 -17.03
N GLY A 110 -10.61 18.63 -16.18
CA GLY A 110 -10.85 17.24 -16.59
C GLY A 110 -9.79 16.74 -17.57
N LYS A 111 -8.51 17.10 -17.37
CA LYS A 111 -7.42 16.77 -18.31
C LYS A 111 -6.17 16.27 -17.62
N TRP A 112 -5.43 15.46 -18.37
CA TRP A 112 -4.12 14.97 -18.01
C TRP A 112 -3.01 15.79 -18.68
N GLU A 113 -1.95 16.07 -17.93
CA GLU A 113 -0.73 16.72 -18.38
C GLU A 113 0.48 15.80 -18.11
N THR A 114 1.40 15.71 -19.07
CA THR A 114 2.69 15.04 -18.86
C THR A 114 3.64 15.97 -18.11
N LYS A 115 4.24 15.50 -17.02
CA LYS A 115 5.25 16.22 -16.24
C LYS A 115 6.65 15.64 -16.47
N ALA A 116 7.66 16.25 -15.86
CA ALA A 116 9.03 15.75 -15.92
C ALA A 116 9.12 14.29 -15.45
N SER A 117 9.80 13.50 -16.28
CA SER A 117 10.04 12.08 -16.07
C SER A 117 10.92 11.82 -14.84
N LEU A 118 10.74 10.67 -14.19
CA LEU A 118 11.62 10.17 -13.12
C LEU A 118 13.07 9.93 -13.61
N GLY A 119 13.29 9.95 -14.93
CA GLY A 119 14.56 9.67 -15.59
C GLY A 119 14.88 8.17 -15.64
N GLN A 120 14.70 7.45 -14.52
CA GLN A 120 14.82 6.01 -14.45
C GLN A 120 13.44 5.35 -14.27
N PRO A 121 13.05 4.42 -15.16
CA PRO A 121 11.80 3.70 -15.01
C PRO A 121 11.75 2.85 -13.75
N SER A 122 10.61 2.88 -13.05
CA SER A 122 10.47 2.20 -11.77
C SER A 122 9.01 1.89 -11.43
N MET A 123 8.74 0.66 -11.01
CA MET A 123 7.46 0.25 -10.43
C MET A 123 7.55 0.15 -8.91
N GLY A 124 6.42 0.28 -8.21
CA GLY A 124 6.39 0.22 -6.74
C GLY A 124 7.18 1.35 -6.09
N VAL A 125 7.29 2.49 -6.77
CA VAL A 125 7.78 3.74 -6.16
C VAL A 125 6.79 4.17 -5.09
N THR A 126 7.30 4.71 -4.00
CA THR A 126 6.50 5.26 -2.91
C THR A 126 6.61 6.77 -2.91
N THR A 127 5.49 7.50 -2.85
CA THR A 127 5.50 8.98 -2.80
C THR A 127 4.85 9.58 -1.57
N VAL A 128 5.33 10.76 -1.19
CA VAL A 128 4.77 11.63 -0.15
C VAL A 128 4.80 13.08 -0.63
N GLU A 129 3.72 13.81 -0.43
CA GLU A 129 3.72 15.27 -0.58
C GLU A 129 4.02 15.92 0.78
N LYS A 130 4.89 16.92 0.73
CA LYS A 130 5.17 17.79 1.88
C LYS A 130 5.60 19.16 1.39
N ASP A 131 4.89 20.18 1.86
CA ASP A 131 5.18 21.59 1.62
C ASP A 131 5.30 21.94 0.12
N GLY A 132 4.40 21.38 -0.71
CA GLY A 132 4.36 21.60 -2.15
C GLY A 132 5.44 20.85 -2.93
N LYS A 133 6.15 19.92 -2.29
CA LYS A 133 7.14 19.04 -2.94
C LYS A 133 6.69 17.59 -2.87
N VAL A 134 7.01 16.82 -3.91
CA VAL A 134 6.75 15.37 -3.92
C VAL A 134 8.06 14.62 -3.77
N TYR A 135 8.15 13.82 -2.71
CA TYR A 135 9.28 12.95 -2.44
C TYR A 135 8.97 11.55 -2.93
N ALA A 136 9.82 11.00 -3.80
CA ALA A 136 9.71 9.67 -4.36
C ALA A 136 10.85 8.77 -3.87
N PHE A 137 10.49 7.57 -3.40
CA PHE A 137 11.39 6.64 -2.74
C PHE A 137 11.37 5.27 -3.40
N GLY A 138 12.56 4.76 -3.68
CA GLY A 138 12.79 3.38 -4.08
C GLY A 138 12.15 3.00 -5.40
N GLY A 139 11.49 1.83 -5.38
CA GLY A 139 10.91 1.18 -6.54
C GLY A 139 11.81 0.09 -7.10
N MET A 140 11.40 -0.51 -8.22
CA MET A 140 12.07 -1.63 -8.87
C MET A 140 12.22 -1.35 -10.36
N GLY A 141 13.46 -1.47 -10.85
CA GLY A 141 13.80 -1.23 -12.25
C GLY A 141 13.46 -2.41 -13.16
N ALA A 142 13.74 -2.24 -14.45
CA ALA A 142 13.52 -3.28 -15.47
C ALA A 142 14.42 -4.51 -15.29
N ASP A 143 15.56 -4.33 -14.62
CA ASP A 143 16.49 -5.39 -14.21
C ASP A 143 16.01 -6.15 -12.96
N THR A 144 14.80 -5.87 -12.47
CA THR A 144 14.19 -6.41 -11.25
C THR A 144 14.94 -6.07 -9.97
N THR A 145 15.90 -5.13 -10.02
CA THR A 145 16.66 -4.74 -8.82
C THR A 145 15.87 -3.73 -8.00
N PRO A 146 15.75 -3.94 -6.67
CA PRO A 146 15.22 -2.92 -5.78
C PRO A 146 16.13 -1.69 -5.78
N GLN A 147 15.53 -0.52 -5.91
CA GLN A 147 16.23 0.76 -5.96
C GLN A 147 16.23 1.41 -4.56
N ALA A 148 17.31 2.14 -4.26
CA ALA A 148 17.43 2.96 -3.05
C ALA A 148 17.23 4.46 -3.34
N LEU A 149 16.80 4.80 -4.54
CA LEU A 149 16.83 6.17 -5.03
C LEU A 149 15.79 7.03 -4.31
N VAL A 150 16.19 8.26 -4.05
CA VAL A 150 15.33 9.28 -3.44
C VAL A 150 15.36 10.47 -4.35
N ARG A 151 14.18 10.92 -4.76
CA ARG A 151 14.02 12.06 -5.67
C ARG A 151 12.99 13.01 -5.08
N VAL A 152 13.24 14.31 -5.21
CA VAL A 152 12.26 15.34 -4.85
C VAL A 152 11.84 16.09 -6.10
N TYR A 153 10.55 16.22 -6.31
CA TYR A 153 9.95 16.99 -7.39
C TYR A 153 9.66 18.40 -6.92
N GLU A 154 10.15 19.39 -7.67
CA GLU A 154 9.83 20.81 -7.47
C GLU A 154 8.81 21.24 -8.53
N ALA A 155 7.55 21.40 -8.11
CA ALA A 155 6.42 21.69 -9.00
C ALA A 155 6.65 22.95 -9.85
N GLU A 156 7.15 24.02 -9.24
CA GLU A 156 7.42 25.31 -9.89
C GLU A 156 8.40 25.22 -11.06
N LYS A 157 9.31 24.24 -11.03
CA LYS A 157 10.34 24.07 -12.07
C LYS A 157 10.04 22.91 -13.01
N ASP A 158 9.03 22.10 -12.68
CA ASP A 158 8.80 20.79 -13.28
C ASP A 158 10.09 19.96 -13.37
N GLN A 159 10.77 19.75 -12.24
CA GLN A 159 12.06 19.06 -12.21
C GLN A 159 12.21 18.14 -11.00
N TRP A 160 12.88 17.00 -11.23
CA TRP A 160 13.30 16.08 -10.19
C TRP A 160 14.75 16.35 -9.79
N GLN A 161 15.00 16.39 -8.48
CA GLN A 161 16.34 16.47 -7.91
C GLN A 161 16.65 15.20 -7.12
N SER A 162 17.85 14.67 -7.32
CA SER A 162 18.35 13.51 -6.56
C SER A 162 18.70 13.91 -5.13
N MET A 163 18.36 13.05 -4.18
CA MET A 163 18.65 13.19 -2.75
C MET A 163 19.51 12.01 -2.27
N THR A 164 19.93 12.05 -1.00
CA THR A 164 20.64 10.96 -0.35
C THR A 164 19.81 9.67 -0.42
N SER A 165 20.37 8.63 -1.06
CA SER A 165 19.73 7.32 -1.21
C SER A 165 19.35 6.68 0.14
N MET A 166 18.26 5.90 0.12
CA MET A 166 17.84 5.09 1.25
C MET A 166 18.93 4.09 1.66
N PRO A 167 19.11 3.79 2.96
CA PRO A 167 20.09 2.79 3.37
C PRO A 167 19.70 1.36 2.96
N THR A 168 18.40 1.07 2.83
CA THR A 168 17.91 -0.22 2.33
C THR A 168 17.07 -0.04 1.06
N PRO A 169 17.55 -0.53 -0.11
CA PRO A 169 16.78 -0.52 -1.36
C PRO A 169 15.47 -1.31 -1.22
N ARG A 170 14.34 -0.77 -1.69
CA ARG A 170 13.03 -1.41 -1.55
C ARG A 170 12.00 -0.86 -2.54
N TYR A 171 10.99 -1.67 -2.83
CA TYR A 171 9.80 -1.24 -3.57
C TYR A 171 8.52 -1.63 -2.83
N GLY A 172 7.43 -0.90 -3.10
CA GLY A 172 6.14 -1.07 -2.40
C GLY A 172 6.24 -0.76 -0.91
N ALA A 173 7.07 0.22 -0.53
CA ALA A 173 7.19 0.66 0.84
C ALA A 173 5.96 1.49 1.23
N THR A 174 5.68 1.56 2.53
CA THR A 174 4.65 2.45 3.06
C THR A 174 5.32 3.62 3.75
N PRO A 175 5.04 4.86 3.32
CA PRO A 175 5.60 6.03 3.95
C PRO A 175 4.65 6.58 5.02
N PHE A 176 5.19 7.30 6.00
CA PHE A 176 4.40 8.14 6.88
C PHE A 176 5.23 9.32 7.39
N MET A 177 4.55 10.42 7.71
CA MET A 177 5.16 11.64 8.22
C MET A 177 4.93 11.75 9.73
N ARG A 178 5.98 12.12 10.48
CA ARG A 178 5.86 12.54 11.88
C ARG A 178 6.81 13.70 12.14
N GLY A 179 6.24 14.87 12.44
CA GLY A 179 7.02 16.11 12.53
C GLY A 179 7.79 16.37 11.23
N ASN A 180 9.11 16.53 11.34
CA ASN A 180 9.99 16.79 10.21
C ASN A 180 10.64 15.53 9.60
N LYS A 181 10.22 14.33 10.04
CA LYS A 181 10.80 13.06 9.58
C LYS A 181 9.79 12.29 8.74
N LEU A 182 10.28 11.78 7.60
CA LEU A 182 9.56 10.87 6.73
C LEU A 182 10.04 9.45 6.99
N TYR A 183 9.17 8.61 7.54
CA TYR A 183 9.45 7.22 7.82
C TYR A 183 9.05 6.35 6.65
N LEU A 184 9.90 5.39 6.33
CA LEU A 184 9.66 4.33 5.39
C LEU A 184 9.70 2.99 6.10
N MET A 185 8.66 2.21 5.86
CA MET A 185 8.50 0.88 6.40
C MET A 185 7.99 -0.08 5.34
N ALA A 186 8.02 -1.37 5.68
CA ALA A 186 7.59 -2.44 4.79
C ALA A 186 8.32 -2.35 3.42
N GLY A 187 7.67 -2.89 2.39
CA GLY A 187 8.25 -3.06 1.05
C GLY A 187 8.95 -4.39 0.87
N ARG A 188 9.64 -4.53 -0.26
CA ARG A 188 10.20 -5.81 -0.71
C ARG A 188 11.59 -5.66 -1.32
N GLN A 189 12.34 -6.75 -1.19
CA GLN A 189 13.56 -7.03 -1.95
C GLN A 189 13.39 -8.41 -2.60
N GLY A 190 13.01 -8.42 -3.88
CA GLY A 190 12.61 -9.65 -4.57
C GLY A 190 11.48 -10.37 -3.83
N LYS A 191 11.71 -11.62 -3.39
CA LYS A 191 10.70 -12.42 -2.66
C LYS A 191 10.61 -12.08 -1.17
N MET A 192 11.56 -11.33 -0.63
CA MET A 192 11.66 -11.06 0.81
C MET A 192 10.96 -9.75 1.19
N PRO A 193 10.24 -9.71 2.33
CA PRO A 193 9.71 -8.47 2.90
C PRO A 193 10.85 -7.70 3.57
N VAL A 194 10.79 -6.37 3.50
CA VAL A 194 11.74 -5.51 4.20
C VAL A 194 11.18 -5.15 5.57
N THR A 195 11.91 -5.51 6.62
CA THR A 195 11.53 -5.22 8.01
C THR A 195 12.17 -3.96 8.56
N ALA A 196 13.15 -3.38 7.86
CA ALA A 196 13.84 -2.18 8.29
C ALA A 196 12.89 -0.97 8.33
N LEU A 197 12.81 -0.31 9.48
CA LEU A 197 12.20 1.01 9.65
C LEU A 197 13.29 2.07 9.50
N GLU A 198 13.13 3.00 8.57
CA GLU A 198 14.12 4.02 8.27
C GLU A 198 13.41 5.37 8.16
N ALA A 199 13.97 6.43 8.75
CA ALA A 199 13.41 7.77 8.62
C ALA A 199 14.40 8.73 7.96
N PHE A 200 13.91 9.50 7.01
CA PHE A 200 14.60 10.61 6.41
C PHE A 200 14.24 11.90 7.16
N ASP A 201 15.24 12.56 7.72
CA ASP A 201 15.08 13.87 8.33
C ASP A 201 15.15 14.95 7.24
N LEU A 202 14.08 15.72 7.06
CA LEU A 202 13.99 16.71 5.98
C LEU A 202 14.90 17.92 6.19
N GLU A 203 15.23 18.25 7.44
CA GLU A 203 16.11 19.38 7.79
C GLU A 203 17.58 18.94 7.70
N MET A 204 17.92 17.83 8.36
CA MET A 204 19.27 17.29 8.37
C MET A 204 19.65 16.57 7.07
N LYS A 205 18.67 16.30 6.19
CA LYS A 205 18.82 15.55 4.93
C LYS A 205 19.56 14.23 5.08
N SER A 206 19.29 13.53 6.18
CA SER A 206 20.00 12.31 6.57
C SER A 206 19.03 11.20 7.00
N TRP A 207 19.51 9.97 6.89
CA TRP A 207 18.76 8.77 7.23
C TRP A 207 19.09 8.29 8.63
N THR A 208 18.07 7.93 9.40
CA THR A 208 18.19 7.25 10.68
C THR A 208 17.53 5.88 10.59
N ARG A 209 18.22 4.82 11.03
CA ARG A 209 17.65 3.48 11.15
C ARG A 209 17.06 3.27 12.55
N TYR A 210 15.88 2.66 12.60
CA TYR A 210 15.18 2.30 13.82
C TYR A 210 15.10 0.76 13.96
N PRO A 211 14.70 0.23 15.13
CA PRO A 211 14.47 -1.19 15.28
C PRO A 211 13.53 -1.74 14.19
N CYS A 212 13.86 -2.93 13.69
CA CYS A 212 13.09 -3.58 12.64
C CYS A 212 11.67 -3.90 13.11
N ILE A 213 10.70 -3.72 12.21
CA ILE A 213 9.30 -4.04 12.46
C ILE A 213 9.15 -5.56 12.57
N PRO A 214 8.50 -6.09 13.63
CA PRO A 214 8.29 -7.52 13.80
C PRO A 214 7.15 -8.05 12.90
N SER A 215 7.00 -7.50 11.68
CA SER A 215 6.07 -7.97 10.67
C SER A 215 6.82 -8.58 9.50
N ARG A 216 6.32 -9.70 8.99
CA ARG A 216 6.85 -10.38 7.80
C ARG A 216 5.85 -10.32 6.64
N ARG A 217 5.10 -9.23 6.54
CA ARG A 217 4.08 -9.04 5.50
C ARG A 217 4.69 -8.33 4.31
N ALA A 218 4.53 -8.93 3.13
CA ALA A 218 4.69 -8.22 1.87
C ALA A 218 3.32 -7.70 1.42
N PHE A 219 3.26 -6.61 0.65
CA PHE A 219 1.99 -6.04 0.13
C PHE A 219 0.96 -5.69 1.20
N SER A 220 1.38 -5.42 2.44
CA SER A 220 0.48 -4.85 3.42
C SER A 220 0.20 -3.39 3.06
N CYS A 221 -1.06 -2.98 3.15
CA CYS A 221 -1.37 -1.56 3.27
C CYS A 221 -1.05 -1.13 4.70
N CYS A 222 -0.67 0.14 4.91
CA CYS A 222 -0.59 0.66 6.27
C CYS A 222 -1.40 1.95 6.41
N ALA A 223 -1.95 2.12 7.61
CA ALA A 223 -2.69 3.28 8.06
C ALA A 223 -2.07 3.79 9.36
N MET A 224 -2.26 5.06 9.71
CA MET A 224 -1.65 5.65 10.90
C MET A 224 -2.53 6.73 11.51
N ASN A 225 -2.84 6.62 12.80
CA ASN A 225 -3.35 7.75 13.59
C ASN A 225 -2.21 8.39 14.41
N ASP A 226 -2.52 9.39 15.23
CA ASP A 226 -1.52 10.13 16.02
C ASP A 226 -0.65 9.26 16.95
N ARG A 227 -1.12 8.05 17.29
CA ARG A 227 -0.49 7.15 18.27
C ARG A 227 -0.05 5.80 17.70
N SER A 228 -0.80 5.27 16.74
CA SER A 228 -0.68 3.89 16.29
C SER A 228 -0.57 3.80 14.78
N LEU A 229 0.30 2.91 14.34
CA LEU A 229 0.42 2.43 12.98
C LEU A 229 -0.33 1.09 12.84
N PHE A 230 -1.12 0.94 11.80
CA PHE A 230 -1.85 -0.29 11.46
C PHE A 230 -1.31 -0.88 10.17
N SER A 231 -0.84 -2.12 10.20
CA SER A 231 -0.51 -2.92 9.02
C SER A 231 -1.70 -3.83 8.69
N LEU A 232 -2.27 -3.64 7.50
CA LEU A 232 -3.53 -4.22 7.06
C LEU A 232 -3.25 -5.24 5.97
N GLY A 233 -3.72 -6.46 6.20
CA GLY A 233 -3.68 -7.54 5.22
C GLY A 233 -2.27 -7.95 4.81
N GLY A 234 -2.08 -8.18 3.51
CA GLY A 234 -0.80 -8.54 2.91
C GLY A 234 -0.50 -10.04 2.89
N LEU A 235 0.59 -10.39 2.22
CA LEU A 235 1.12 -11.74 2.08
C LEU A 235 2.05 -12.05 3.24
N GLN A 236 1.58 -12.89 4.17
CA GLN A 236 2.36 -13.35 5.31
C GLN A 236 3.46 -14.29 4.84
N GLN A 237 4.71 -13.91 5.06
CA GLN A 237 5.86 -14.74 4.72
C GLN A 237 6.17 -15.76 5.84
N PRO A 238 6.76 -16.92 5.48
CA PRO A 238 7.10 -17.97 6.44
C PRO A 238 8.06 -17.48 7.52
N GLY A 239 7.99 -18.09 8.70
CA GLY A 239 8.94 -17.81 9.77
C GLY A 239 10.28 -18.54 9.60
N PRO A 240 11.36 -18.11 10.28
CA PRO A 240 12.68 -18.75 10.24
C PRO A 240 12.64 -20.14 10.88
N HIS A 241 11.63 -20.42 11.71
CA HIS A 241 11.41 -21.72 12.35
C HIS A 241 10.23 -22.49 11.74
N ASN A 242 9.61 -21.96 10.68
CA ASN A 242 8.39 -22.52 10.09
C ASN A 242 8.47 -22.51 8.55
N PHE A 243 9.57 -23.03 8.01
CA PHE A 243 9.84 -23.07 6.56
C PHE A 243 8.78 -23.79 5.74
N TYR A 244 8.01 -24.71 6.35
CA TYR A 244 6.96 -25.47 5.65
C TYR A 244 5.65 -24.70 5.46
N SER A 245 5.44 -23.59 6.16
CA SER A 245 4.26 -22.76 5.91
C SER A 245 4.42 -22.05 4.56
N ARG A 246 3.45 -22.21 3.65
CA ARG A 246 3.44 -21.45 2.40
C ARG A 246 3.08 -19.99 2.66
N PRO A 247 3.60 -19.04 1.87
CA PRO A 247 3.09 -17.67 1.88
C PRO A 247 1.57 -17.69 1.63
N HIS A 248 0.83 -16.94 2.44
CA HIS A 248 -0.63 -16.84 2.33
C HIS A 248 -1.08 -15.42 2.65
N PHE A 249 -2.11 -14.96 1.94
CA PHE A 249 -2.73 -13.68 2.26
C PHE A 249 -3.49 -13.82 3.57
N VAL A 250 -3.43 -12.76 4.37
CA VAL A 250 -4.09 -12.73 5.68
C VAL A 250 -5.09 -11.60 5.71
N SER A 251 -6.25 -11.84 6.32
CA SER A 251 -7.27 -10.83 6.59
C SER A 251 -7.10 -10.24 8.00
N THR A 252 -5.86 -10.00 8.42
CA THR A 252 -5.58 -9.52 9.80
C THR A 252 -4.92 -8.16 9.80
N MET A 253 -5.23 -7.37 10.83
CA MET A 253 -4.60 -6.09 11.14
C MET A 253 -3.59 -6.27 12.27
N GLU A 254 -2.43 -5.63 12.15
CA GLU A 254 -1.43 -5.52 13.21
C GLU A 254 -1.29 -4.06 13.61
N GLU A 255 -1.42 -3.77 14.90
CA GLU A 255 -1.25 -2.43 15.44
C GLU A 255 0.13 -2.31 16.07
N TYR A 256 0.80 -1.19 15.83
CA TYR A 256 2.09 -0.82 16.38
C TYR A 256 1.99 0.51 17.10
N ASP A 257 2.35 0.55 18.39
CA ASP A 257 2.38 1.77 19.19
C ASP A 257 3.64 2.59 18.83
N LEU A 258 3.48 3.90 18.67
CA LEU A 258 4.54 4.85 18.29
C LEU A 258 5.11 5.64 19.50
N ASP A 259 4.54 5.49 20.70
CA ASP A 259 4.73 6.41 21.85
C ASP A 259 5.45 5.78 23.06
N GLN A 260 6.00 4.57 22.97
CA GLN A 260 6.76 3.95 24.08
C GLN A 260 8.17 4.57 24.30
N GLY A 261 8.27 5.90 24.33
CA GLY A 261 9.44 6.68 24.77
C GLY A 261 10.58 6.82 23.74
N ASN A 262 10.50 6.08 22.63
CA ASN A 262 11.27 6.18 21.40
C ASN A 262 10.34 5.71 20.27
N LEU A 263 10.70 5.92 19.00
CA LEU A 263 9.98 5.32 17.85
C LEU A 263 10.23 3.81 17.78
N ASP A 264 10.11 3.13 18.91
CA ASP A 264 10.19 1.70 19.05
C ASP A 264 8.80 1.16 18.73
N LEU A 265 8.66 0.64 17.50
CA LEU A 265 7.42 0.01 17.04
C LEU A 265 7.18 -1.29 17.80
N VAL A 266 6.32 -1.24 18.82
CA VAL A 266 5.90 -2.43 19.58
C VAL A 266 4.56 -2.91 19.04
N LYS A 267 4.47 -4.20 18.69
CA LYS A 267 3.21 -4.81 18.27
C LYS A 267 2.20 -4.83 19.42
N ALA A 268 1.26 -3.90 19.39
CA ALA A 268 0.23 -3.72 20.43
C ALA A 268 -0.89 -4.76 20.31
N GLY A 269 -1.20 -5.24 19.09
CA GLY A 269 -2.28 -6.19 18.88
C GLY A 269 -2.31 -6.84 17.50
N ARG A 270 -3.06 -7.94 17.39
CA ARG A 270 -3.44 -8.55 16.10
C ARG A 270 -4.94 -8.82 16.11
N TRP A 271 -5.62 -8.32 15.09
CA TRP A 271 -7.08 -8.35 14.96
C TRP A 271 -7.48 -8.99 13.64
N TRP A 272 -8.68 -9.56 13.59
CA TRP A 272 -9.25 -10.17 12.38
C TRP A 272 -10.22 -9.21 11.71
N MET A 273 -10.17 -9.13 10.38
CA MET A 273 -11.18 -8.47 9.56
C MET A 273 -12.33 -9.48 9.41
N VAL A 274 -13.38 -9.34 10.21
CA VAL A 274 -14.57 -10.21 10.18
C VAL A 274 -15.73 -9.42 9.61
N GLN A 275 -16.41 -9.97 8.61
CA GLN A 275 -17.46 -9.30 7.82
C GLN A 275 -18.79 -9.07 8.55
N ASN A 276 -18.93 -9.42 9.83
CA ASN A 276 -20.16 -9.20 10.58
C ASN A 276 -19.81 -8.87 12.04
N TRP A 277 -20.61 -7.96 12.64
CA TRP A 277 -20.56 -7.57 14.04
C TRP A 277 -20.27 -8.76 14.98
N VAL A 278 -19.39 -8.56 15.97
CA VAL A 278 -19.53 -8.90 17.42
C VAL A 278 -18.16 -8.92 18.14
N THR A 279 -18.08 -8.05 19.15
CA THR A 279 -17.45 -8.10 20.49
C THR A 279 -16.13 -8.86 20.76
N LEU A 280 -15.25 -8.22 21.56
CA LEU A 280 -14.03 -8.77 22.16
C LEU A 280 -14.23 -10.20 22.73
N VAL A 281 -13.37 -11.13 22.29
CA VAL A 281 -13.09 -12.36 23.04
C VAL A 281 -11.57 -12.63 23.03
N PRO A 282 -10.89 -12.67 24.19
CA PRO A 282 -9.53 -13.18 24.29
C PRO A 282 -9.51 -14.71 24.08
N ARG A 283 -8.48 -15.18 23.36
CA ARG A 283 -8.21 -16.58 22.97
C ARG A 283 -8.73 -17.68 23.91
N LEU A 284 -9.33 -18.71 23.30
CA LEU A 284 -9.23 -20.11 23.73
C LEU A 284 -9.06 -21.04 22.50
N GLN A 285 -8.29 -22.11 22.69
CA GLN A 285 -7.71 -22.99 21.66
C GLN A 285 -8.68 -24.05 21.08
N ARG A 286 -8.38 -24.48 19.82
CA ARG A 286 -8.70 -25.78 19.14
C ARG A 286 -10.19 -26.00 18.79
N ALA A 287 -10.61 -26.71 17.73
CA ALA A 287 -9.99 -27.63 16.76
C ALA A 287 -10.89 -27.78 15.50
N THR A 288 -10.30 -28.30 14.41
CA THR A 288 -10.87 -29.12 13.30
C THR A 288 -12.12 -28.67 12.53
N GLY A 289 -11.98 -28.59 11.21
CA GLY A 289 -13.11 -28.70 10.27
C GLY A 289 -12.75 -28.18 8.87
N LEU A 290 -12.83 -29.06 7.86
CA LEU A 290 -12.83 -28.67 6.44
C LEU A 290 -14.08 -27.83 6.16
N GLU A 291 -13.93 -26.64 5.60
CA GLU A 291 -14.94 -26.05 4.72
C GLU A 291 -14.26 -25.27 3.59
N THR A 292 -14.60 -25.66 2.36
CA THR A 292 -14.36 -24.89 1.14
C THR A 292 -15.33 -23.71 1.12
N ALA A 293 -14.82 -22.48 1.14
CA ALA A 293 -15.60 -21.28 0.89
C ALA A 293 -14.90 -20.42 -0.17
N LEU A 294 -15.54 -20.26 -1.32
CA LEU A 294 -15.26 -19.17 -2.26
C LEU A 294 -15.77 -17.88 -1.61
N THR A 295 -14.90 -16.91 -1.37
CA THR A 295 -15.29 -15.59 -0.86
C THR A 295 -14.81 -14.47 -1.76
N LEU A 296 -15.79 -13.73 -2.27
CA LEU A 296 -15.68 -12.43 -2.94
C LEU A 296 -15.24 -11.36 -1.91
N LEU A 297 -14.28 -10.50 -2.27
CA LEU A 297 -13.74 -9.46 -1.39
C LEU A 297 -13.83 -8.07 -2.04
N PRO A 298 -14.48 -7.06 -1.39
CA PRO A 298 -14.45 -5.66 -1.80
C PRO A 298 -13.69 -4.74 -0.83
N LEU A 299 -13.27 -3.58 -1.36
CA LEU A 299 -12.46 -2.52 -0.75
C LEU A 299 -13.07 -1.87 0.52
N LEU A 300 -12.22 -1.43 1.46
CA LEU A 300 -12.63 -0.89 2.76
C LEU A 300 -11.96 0.47 3.07
N LEU A 301 -12.75 1.44 3.56
CA LEU A 301 -12.31 2.76 4.03
C LEU A 301 -12.55 2.88 5.54
N VAL A 302 -11.71 3.62 6.27
CA VAL A 302 -11.91 3.96 7.69
C VAL A 302 -12.25 5.46 7.80
N ARG A 303 -13.41 5.78 8.39
CA ARG A 303 -13.88 7.16 8.67
C ARG A 303 -13.98 7.40 10.19
N TRP A 304 -13.70 8.63 10.62
CA TRP A 304 -13.88 9.15 11.99
C TRP A 304 -15.01 10.20 12.01
N LEU A 305 -15.76 10.31 13.12
CA LEU A 305 -16.69 11.42 13.36
C LEU A 305 -16.27 12.33 14.54
N SER A 306 -15.86 13.54 14.13
CA SER A 306 -15.84 14.89 14.75
C SER A 306 -15.10 15.23 16.06
N GLY A 307 -14.17 16.22 15.90
CA GLY A 307 -13.56 17.09 16.90
C GLY A 307 -12.13 17.51 16.47
N MET A 308 -11.98 18.53 15.62
CA MET A 308 -10.75 18.98 14.88
C MET A 308 -9.46 19.17 15.72
N PRO A 309 -8.22 19.22 15.14
CA PRO A 309 -7.81 19.10 13.73
C PRO A 309 -6.74 18.00 13.51
N CYS A 310 -7.08 16.89 12.84
CA CYS A 310 -6.13 15.99 12.17
C CYS A 310 -6.96 15.06 11.28
N TYR A 311 -7.04 15.36 9.98
CA TYR A 311 -7.79 14.53 9.03
C TYR A 311 -6.90 13.37 8.57
N ALA A 312 -7.20 12.15 9.01
CA ALA A 312 -6.66 10.94 8.41
C ALA A 312 -7.83 10.05 7.96
N LYS A 313 -8.05 9.98 6.64
CA LYS A 313 -8.98 9.06 5.99
C LYS A 313 -8.15 7.91 5.40
N PHE A 314 -8.46 6.67 5.78
CA PHE A 314 -7.68 5.50 5.35
C PHE A 314 -8.44 4.66 4.36
N ILE A 315 -7.76 4.23 3.31
CA ILE A 315 -8.36 3.51 2.19
C ILE A 315 -7.52 2.24 1.99
N THR A 316 -8.10 1.09 2.30
CA THR A 316 -7.54 -0.22 2.02
C THR A 316 -8.17 -0.81 0.77
N LEU A 317 -7.33 -1.12 -0.22
CA LEU A 317 -7.73 -1.82 -1.44
C LEU A 317 -7.20 -3.26 -1.39
N ASP A 318 -8.06 -4.24 -1.69
CA ASP A 318 -7.75 -5.67 -1.61
C ASP A 318 -6.75 -6.13 -2.69
N PHE A 319 -5.93 -7.10 -2.30
CA PHE A 319 -5.01 -7.81 -3.19
C PHE A 319 -5.54 -9.23 -3.41
N PHE A 320 -5.85 -9.57 -4.66
CA PHE A 320 -6.09 -10.96 -5.09
C PHE A 320 -4.89 -11.44 -5.92
N ALA A 321 -4.35 -12.60 -5.57
CA ALA A 321 -3.47 -13.37 -6.46
C ALA A 321 -4.02 -14.79 -6.52
N GLU A 322 -4.42 -15.20 -7.71
CA GLU A 322 -4.91 -16.55 -7.97
C GLU A 322 -3.73 -17.53 -7.97
N GLN A 323 -3.90 -18.69 -7.32
CA GLN A 323 -2.97 -19.81 -7.47
C GLN A 323 -3.15 -20.38 -8.87
N VAL A 324 -2.14 -20.21 -9.74
CA VAL A 324 -2.06 -21.01 -10.98
C VAL A 324 -1.89 -22.48 -10.57
N THR A 325 -2.98 -23.24 -10.59
CA THR A 325 -2.97 -24.70 -10.44
C THR A 325 -2.33 -25.33 -11.66
N LEU A 326 -1.15 -25.95 -11.46
CA LEU A 326 -0.55 -26.85 -12.46
C LEU A 326 -1.46 -28.08 -12.66
N PRO A 327 -1.61 -28.60 -13.89
CA PRO A 327 -2.39 -29.81 -14.13
C PRO A 327 -1.72 -31.03 -13.46
N PRO A 328 -2.51 -32.03 -13.02
CA PRO A 328 -1.99 -33.22 -12.37
C PRO A 328 -1.11 -34.02 -13.34
N LYS A 329 0.07 -34.42 -12.86
CA LYS A 329 1.04 -35.24 -13.59
C LYS A 329 0.41 -36.54 -14.08
N GLY A 330 0.16 -36.64 -15.38
CA GLY A 330 0.03 -37.90 -16.10
C GLY A 330 1.41 -38.42 -16.51
N LEU A 331 1.69 -39.68 -16.23
CA LEU A 331 2.93 -40.38 -16.60
C LEU A 331 3.14 -40.39 -18.12
N CYS A 332 4.34 -40.02 -18.57
CA CYS A 332 4.95 -40.64 -19.74
C CYS A 332 6.49 -40.62 -19.68
N LYS A 333 7.09 -41.76 -20.03
CA LYS A 333 8.51 -42.09 -19.89
C LYS A 333 9.36 -41.46 -21.02
N SER A 334 10.57 -41.03 -20.61
CA SER A 334 11.85 -40.88 -21.33
C SER A 334 11.87 -40.80 -22.87
N ARG A 335 12.55 -39.76 -23.40
CA ARG A 335 13.91 -39.87 -23.98
C ARG A 335 14.48 -38.47 -24.27
N LYS A 336 15.81 -38.41 -24.24
CA LYS A 336 16.68 -37.23 -24.29
C LYS A 336 16.37 -36.29 -25.47
N GLY A 337 16.32 -34.99 -25.17
CA GLY A 337 16.42 -33.88 -26.12
C GLY A 337 16.57 -32.59 -25.33
N PHE A 338 17.71 -31.93 -25.46
CA PHE A 338 17.94 -30.61 -24.87
C PHE A 338 16.98 -29.60 -25.50
N ALA A 339 16.20 -28.90 -24.68
CA ALA A 339 15.57 -27.65 -25.04
C ALA A 339 15.69 -26.70 -23.84
N LEU A 340 16.59 -25.74 -23.98
CA LEU A 340 16.76 -24.60 -23.10
C LEU A 340 15.57 -23.66 -23.38
N CYS A 341 14.65 -23.47 -22.43
CA CYS A 341 13.77 -22.31 -22.41
C CYS A 341 13.67 -21.82 -20.96
N THR A 342 14.10 -20.57 -20.82
CA THR A 342 14.35 -19.79 -19.61
C THR A 342 13.08 -19.52 -18.81
N TRP A 343 13.25 -19.55 -17.48
CA TRP A 343 12.38 -18.85 -16.52
C TRP A 343 12.60 -17.34 -16.64
N VAL A 344 11.54 -16.55 -16.48
CA VAL A 344 11.62 -15.15 -15.98
C VAL A 344 10.45 -14.93 -15.03
#